data_AF-A0A3C1CYE3-F1
#
_entry.id   AF-A0A3C1CYE3-F1
#
_cell.length_a   1.000
_cell.length_b   1.000
_cell.length_c   1.000
_cell.angle_alpha   90.00
_cell.angle_beta   90.00
_cell.angle_gamma   90.00
#
_symmetry.space_group_name_H-M   'P 1'
#
loop_
_entity.id
_entity.type
_entity.pdbx_description
1 polymer ?
#
loop_
_entity_poly.entity_id
_entity_poly.type
_entity_poly.pdbx_seq_one_letter_code
_entity_poly.pdbx_strand_id
1 'polypeptide(L)'
;PELEGVKGADKLGFLMFGGRPFQLGWCNGHNTRLNCLEYHRASEFNLGARDFILLVAHRWEIEGGKLDTACVKAFRVPAGKVVEVFNTTLHYTPCMVDDGGFQVMVALPAGTNGPRPEAAADMPAAGDSYCYWKADKWVLCHADSPKAAEGGYVGLIGKNLDIACD
;
A
#
# COMPACT_ATOMS: atom_id res chain seq x y z
N PRO A 1 -8.40 -14.30 -10.39
CA PRO A 1 -7.07 -14.94 -10.47
C PRO A 1 -6.53 -15.12 -11.91
N GLU A 2 -6.84 -14.22 -12.85
CA GLU A 2 -6.31 -14.32 -14.23
C GLU A 2 -4.78 -14.21 -14.29
N LEU A 3 -4.21 -13.32 -13.45
CA LEU A 3 -2.76 -13.14 -13.30
C LEU A 3 -2.06 -14.39 -12.76
N GLU A 4 -2.73 -15.18 -11.92
CA GLU A 4 -2.17 -16.40 -11.34
C GLU A 4 -2.13 -17.55 -12.36
N GLY A 5 -2.91 -17.47 -13.44
CA GLY A 5 -2.88 -18.40 -14.57
C GLY A 5 -1.79 -18.08 -15.61
N VAL A 6 -1.06 -16.97 -15.46
CA VAL A 6 0.00 -16.57 -16.40
C VAL A 6 1.20 -17.51 -16.25
N LYS A 7 1.81 -17.89 -17.38
CA LYS A 7 3.00 -18.74 -17.41
C LYS A 7 4.11 -18.16 -16.52
N GLY A 8 4.52 -18.92 -15.51
CA GLY A 8 5.59 -18.54 -14.58
C GLY A 8 5.14 -17.82 -13.31
N ALA A 9 3.83 -17.64 -13.09
CA ALA A 9 3.31 -17.08 -11.83
C ALA A 9 3.73 -17.92 -10.61
N ASP A 10 3.73 -19.25 -10.73
CA ASP A 10 4.24 -20.19 -9.73
C ASP A 10 5.70 -19.92 -9.34
N LYS A 11 6.56 -19.66 -10.35
CA LYS A 11 7.97 -19.33 -10.13
C LYS A 11 8.14 -18.00 -9.40
N LEU A 12 7.29 -17.01 -9.70
CA LEU A 12 7.29 -15.74 -8.97
C LEU A 12 6.96 -15.95 -7.50
N GLY A 13 5.98 -16.81 -7.18
CA GLY A 13 5.65 -17.17 -5.80
C GLY A 13 6.84 -17.76 -5.03
N PHE A 14 7.64 -18.63 -5.67
CA PHE A 14 8.87 -19.14 -5.07
C PHE A 14 9.92 -18.05 -4.85
N LEU A 15 10.13 -17.17 -5.83
CA LEU A 15 11.13 -16.11 -5.75
C LEU A 15 10.77 -15.03 -4.73
N MET A 16 9.49 -14.67 -4.61
CA MET A 16 9.02 -13.57 -3.76
C MET A 16 8.70 -14.03 -2.34
N PHE A 17 8.16 -15.24 -2.16
CA PHE A 17 7.60 -15.69 -0.89
C PHE A 17 8.06 -17.09 -0.47
N GLY A 18 9.09 -17.65 -1.12
CA GLY A 18 9.66 -18.96 -0.76
C GLY A 18 8.68 -20.12 -0.90
N GLY A 19 7.69 -20.01 -1.79
CA GLY A 19 6.67 -21.04 -2.03
C GLY A 19 5.50 -21.01 -1.04
N ARG A 20 5.43 -20.01 -0.16
CA ARG A 20 4.25 -19.76 0.67
C ARG A 20 3.07 -19.30 -0.21
N PRO A 21 1.82 -19.51 0.23
CA PRO A 21 0.65 -19.01 -0.49
C PRO A 21 0.75 -17.50 -0.74
N PHE A 22 0.58 -17.10 -1.98
CA PHE A 22 0.64 -15.72 -2.43
C PHE A 22 -0.57 -15.43 -3.34
N GLN A 23 -0.81 -14.15 -3.60
CA GLN A 23 -1.89 -13.69 -4.45
C GLN A 23 -1.37 -12.61 -5.39
N LEU A 24 -1.77 -12.68 -6.67
CA LEU A 24 -1.51 -11.65 -7.67
C LEU A 24 -2.80 -10.90 -7.99
N GLY A 25 -2.72 -9.56 -7.98
CA GLY A 25 -3.86 -8.70 -8.28
C GLY A 25 -3.48 -7.48 -9.10
N TRP A 26 -4.47 -6.87 -9.75
CA TRP A 26 -4.32 -5.57 -10.38
C TRP A 26 -4.73 -4.45 -9.41
N CYS A 27 -3.88 -3.45 -9.28
CA CYS A 27 -4.18 -2.15 -8.70
C CYS A 27 -4.10 -1.11 -9.81
N ASN A 28 -5.27 -0.64 -10.27
CA ASN A 28 -5.40 0.26 -11.41
C ASN A 28 -6.27 1.45 -11.03
N GLY A 29 -6.00 2.61 -11.60
CA GLY A 29 -6.85 3.78 -11.41
C GLY A 29 -6.17 5.11 -11.73
N HIS A 30 -6.79 6.16 -11.20
CA HIS A 30 -6.36 7.55 -11.34
C HIS A 30 -6.20 8.16 -9.96
N ASN A 31 -4.99 8.57 -9.62
CA ASN A 31 -4.68 9.21 -8.36
C ASN A 31 -3.46 10.11 -8.55
N THR A 32 -3.47 11.28 -7.91
CA THR A 32 -2.32 12.17 -7.80
C THR A 32 -1.98 12.49 -6.35
N ARG A 33 -2.78 12.00 -5.39
CA ARG A 33 -2.70 12.43 -3.99
C ARG A 33 -2.18 11.36 -3.07
N LEU A 34 -1.57 11.79 -1.97
CA LEU A 34 -1.17 10.91 -0.87
C LEU A 34 -2.38 10.15 -0.32
N ASN A 35 -3.41 10.88 0.13
CA ASN A 35 -4.63 10.40 0.78
C ASN A 35 -4.40 9.55 2.04
N CYS A 36 -3.72 8.43 1.91
CA CYS A 36 -3.41 7.51 2.99
C CYS A 36 -1.98 7.01 2.87
N LEU A 37 -1.52 6.36 3.92
CA LEU A 37 -0.34 5.50 3.93
C LEU A 37 -0.73 4.21 4.65
N GLU A 38 -0.34 3.08 4.10
CA GLU A 38 -0.58 1.75 4.62
C GLU A 38 0.72 0.94 4.69
N TYR A 39 0.69 -0.11 5.51
CA TYR A 39 1.74 -1.11 5.55
C TYR A 39 1.17 -2.50 5.87
N HIS A 40 1.97 -3.49 5.50
CA HIS A 40 1.72 -4.92 5.67
C HIS A 40 2.79 -5.52 6.60
N ARG A 41 2.55 -6.70 7.18
CA ARG A 41 3.60 -7.36 7.99
C ARG A 41 4.64 -8.06 7.11
N ALA A 42 4.28 -8.33 5.86
CA ALA A 42 5.15 -8.89 4.83
C ALA A 42 5.49 -7.85 3.74
N SER A 43 6.46 -8.18 2.90
CA SER A 43 6.77 -7.40 1.70
C SER A 43 5.64 -7.44 0.67
N GLU A 44 5.45 -6.33 -0.04
CA GLU A 44 4.63 -6.21 -1.24
C GLU A 44 5.54 -6.04 -2.47
N PHE A 45 5.26 -6.75 -3.57
CA PHE A 45 5.96 -6.51 -4.84
C PHE A 45 5.04 -5.82 -5.83
N ASN A 46 5.54 -4.79 -6.49
CA ASN A 46 4.81 -4.04 -7.51
C ASN A 46 5.51 -4.12 -8.86
N LEU A 47 4.73 -4.34 -9.92
CA LEU A 47 5.19 -4.32 -11.30
C LEU A 47 4.22 -3.50 -12.15
N GLY A 48 4.69 -2.34 -12.62
CA GLY A 48 3.89 -1.44 -13.47
C GLY A 48 3.87 -1.91 -14.93
N ALA A 49 2.67 -2.00 -15.53
CA ALA A 49 2.51 -2.05 -16.97
C ALA A 49 2.71 -0.66 -17.62
N ARG A 50 2.60 0.39 -16.80
CA ARG A 50 2.92 1.78 -17.09
C ARG A 50 3.87 2.29 -16.01
N ASP A 51 4.47 3.45 -16.26
CA ASP A 51 5.15 4.20 -15.21
C ASP A 51 4.15 4.59 -14.11
N PHE A 52 4.59 4.57 -12.86
CA PHE A 52 3.78 4.98 -11.71
C PHE A 52 4.66 5.66 -10.67
N ILE A 53 4.04 6.40 -9.76
CA ILE A 53 4.72 7.05 -8.65
C ILE A 53 4.24 6.41 -7.34
N LEU A 54 5.19 6.02 -6.48
CA LEU A 54 4.92 5.67 -5.10
C LEU A 54 5.26 6.86 -4.20
N LEU A 55 4.31 7.23 -3.35
CA LEU A 55 4.54 8.12 -2.22
C LEU A 55 4.81 7.24 -1.01
N VAL A 56 6.01 7.33 -0.45
CA VAL A 56 6.48 6.43 0.61
C VAL A 56 7.04 7.18 1.80
N ALA A 57 6.95 6.56 2.97
CA ALA A 57 7.63 7.00 4.18
C ALA A 57 8.10 5.78 4.98
N HIS A 58 8.97 5.97 5.96
CA HIS A 58 9.36 4.87 6.83
C HIS A 58 8.41 4.70 8.00
N ARG A 59 8.14 3.44 8.39
CA ARG A 59 7.24 3.12 9.50
C ARG A 59 7.74 3.67 10.86
N TRP A 60 9.05 3.80 11.04
CA TRP A 60 9.62 4.38 12.28
C TRP A 60 9.47 5.91 12.37
N GLU A 61 9.01 6.58 11.30
CA GLU A 61 8.63 7.99 11.33
C GLU A 61 7.24 8.20 11.97
N ILE A 62 6.55 7.11 12.33
CA ILE A 62 5.29 7.19 13.08
C ILE A 62 5.61 7.44 14.56
N GLU A 63 5.23 8.62 15.04
CA GLU A 63 5.38 9.04 16.43
C GLU A 63 4.02 9.33 17.06
N GLY A 64 3.71 8.67 18.19
CA GLY A 64 2.43 8.89 18.89
C GLY A 64 1.20 8.58 18.03
N GLY A 65 1.32 7.65 17.08
CA GLY A 65 0.27 7.30 16.12
C GLY A 65 0.16 8.24 14.92
N LYS A 66 1.04 9.23 14.79
CA LYS A 66 0.99 10.24 13.75
C LYS A 66 2.24 10.21 12.88
N LEU A 67 2.10 10.62 11.63
CA LEU A 67 3.21 10.81 10.70
C LEU A 67 3.10 12.17 10.04
N ASP A 68 4.18 12.94 10.06
CA ASP A 68 4.28 14.19 9.32
C ASP A 68 4.46 13.90 7.82
N THR A 69 3.54 14.42 7.01
CA THR A 69 3.58 14.29 5.55
C THR A 69 4.85 14.88 4.93
N ALA A 70 5.59 15.75 5.63
CA ALA A 70 6.91 16.22 5.19
C ALA A 70 7.98 15.12 5.10
N CYS A 71 7.78 13.99 5.79
CA CYS A 71 8.66 12.82 5.74
C CYS A 71 8.45 11.98 4.46
N VAL A 72 7.36 12.20 3.73
CA VAL A 72 7.03 11.45 2.52
C VAL A 72 7.98 11.81 1.37
N LYS A 73 8.40 10.79 0.63
CA LYS A 73 9.20 10.90 -0.60
C LYS A 73 8.45 10.27 -1.77
N ALA A 74 8.56 10.89 -2.93
CA ALA A 74 8.00 10.38 -4.18
C ALA A 74 9.08 9.64 -4.98
N PHE A 75 8.76 8.45 -5.46
CA PHE A 75 9.61 7.68 -6.36
C PHE A 75 8.84 7.31 -7.61
N ARG A 76 9.34 7.71 -8.78
CA ARG A 76 8.85 7.22 -10.07
C ARG A 76 9.46 5.84 -10.35
N VAL A 77 8.59 4.86 -10.59
CA VAL A 77 8.97 3.52 -11.00
C VAL A 77 8.69 3.38 -12.51
N PRO A 78 9.71 3.14 -13.35
CA PRO A 78 9.52 2.91 -14.77
C PRO A 78 8.72 1.63 -15.04
N ALA A 79 7.94 1.62 -16.12
CA ALA A 79 7.21 0.44 -16.59
C ALA A 79 8.15 -0.77 -16.77
N GLY A 80 7.66 -1.95 -16.41
CA GLY A 80 8.42 -3.20 -16.48
C GLY A 80 9.50 -3.35 -15.41
N LYS A 81 9.60 -2.44 -14.43
CA LYS A 81 10.46 -2.59 -13.26
C LYS A 81 9.68 -3.14 -12.08
N VAL A 82 10.24 -4.19 -11.47
CA VAL A 82 9.73 -4.73 -10.21
C VAL A 82 10.35 -3.93 -9.07
N VAL A 83 9.53 -3.52 -8.12
CA VAL A 83 9.98 -2.95 -6.83
C VAL A 83 9.43 -3.79 -5.69
N GLU A 84 10.24 -3.96 -4.66
CA GLU A 84 9.82 -4.53 -3.38
C GLU A 84 9.58 -3.39 -2.39
N VAL A 85 8.40 -3.41 -1.77
CA VAL A 85 8.02 -2.53 -0.68
C VAL A 85 8.11 -3.33 0.61
N PHE A 86 9.17 -3.09 1.38
CA PHE A 86 9.41 -3.79 2.64
C PHE A 86 8.33 -3.46 3.68
N ASN A 87 8.13 -4.34 4.66
CA ASN A 87 7.18 -4.14 5.76
C ASN A 87 7.46 -2.90 6.64
N THR A 88 8.64 -2.30 6.51
CA THR A 88 9.03 -1.03 7.14
C THR A 88 8.72 0.19 6.29
N THR A 89 8.20 0.02 5.08
CA THR A 89 7.89 1.09 4.13
C THR A 89 6.39 1.28 4.03
N LEU A 90 5.96 2.46 4.43
CA LEU A 90 4.61 2.95 4.22
C LEU A 90 4.44 3.32 2.75
N HIS A 91 3.30 2.97 2.16
CA HIS A 91 2.94 3.27 0.78
C HIS A 91 1.42 3.31 0.66
N TYR A 92 0.86 3.71 -0.47
CA TYR A 92 -0.59 3.58 -0.71
C TYR A 92 -0.85 3.40 -2.20
N THR A 93 -2.12 3.47 -2.61
CA THR A 93 -2.53 3.44 -4.01
C THR A 93 -1.60 4.34 -4.85
N PRO A 94 -0.95 3.79 -5.91
CA PRO A 94 0.01 4.54 -6.71
C PRO A 94 -0.56 5.83 -7.27
N CYS A 95 0.32 6.78 -7.58
CA CYS A 95 -0.02 7.95 -8.35
C CYS A 95 0.33 7.74 -9.83
N MET A 96 -0.48 8.33 -10.71
CA MET A 96 -0.27 8.28 -12.15
C MET A 96 0.83 9.25 -12.61
N VAL A 97 1.47 8.99 -13.75
CA VAL A 97 2.42 9.94 -14.37
C VAL A 97 1.80 10.76 -15.50
N ASP A 98 0.66 10.32 -16.01
CA ASP A 98 -0.11 10.93 -17.09
C ASP A 98 -1.61 10.57 -16.96
N ASP A 99 -2.45 11.18 -17.80
CA ASP A 99 -3.92 11.00 -17.78
C ASP A 99 -4.37 9.57 -18.12
N GLY A 100 -3.46 8.72 -18.60
CA GLY A 100 -3.71 7.29 -18.82
C GLY A 100 -3.85 6.49 -17.53
N GLY A 101 -3.60 7.10 -16.37
CA GLY A 101 -3.67 6.45 -15.06
C GLY A 101 -2.49 5.51 -14.80
N PHE A 102 -2.58 4.76 -13.71
CA PHE A 102 -1.63 3.70 -13.37
C PHE A 102 -2.24 2.31 -13.55
N GLN A 103 -1.40 1.32 -13.84
CA GLN A 103 -1.76 -0.09 -13.89
C GLN A 103 -0.61 -0.91 -13.31
N VAL A 104 -0.81 -1.44 -12.10
CA VAL A 104 0.24 -2.09 -11.31
C VAL A 104 -0.22 -3.47 -10.90
N MET A 105 0.55 -4.49 -11.26
CA MET A 105 0.41 -5.82 -10.69
C MET A 105 1.01 -5.80 -9.29
N VAL A 106 0.22 -6.26 -8.31
CA VAL A 106 0.61 -6.37 -6.90
C VAL A 106 0.74 -7.84 -6.55
N ALA A 107 1.85 -8.23 -5.91
CA ALA A 107 2.04 -9.54 -5.32
C ALA A 107 2.20 -9.43 -3.80
N LEU A 108 1.41 -10.20 -3.07
CA LEU A 108 1.35 -10.23 -1.61
C LEU A 108 1.15 -11.67 -1.12
N PRO A 109 1.42 -11.97 0.17
CA PRO A 109 0.91 -13.19 0.78
C PRO A 109 -0.62 -13.30 0.60
N ALA A 110 -1.09 -14.51 0.34
CA ALA A 110 -2.50 -14.74 0.04
C ALA A 110 -3.39 -14.26 1.20
N GLY A 111 -4.46 -13.52 0.87
CA GLY A 111 -5.41 -13.00 1.85
C GLY A 111 -5.03 -11.69 2.54
N THR A 112 -3.87 -11.10 2.27
CA THR A 112 -3.41 -9.82 2.88
C THR A 112 -4.46 -8.70 2.83
N ASN A 113 -5.12 -8.56 1.67
CA ASN A 113 -6.16 -7.55 1.42
C ASN A 113 -7.59 -8.00 1.75
N GLY A 114 -7.73 -9.18 2.37
CA GLY A 114 -9.00 -9.77 2.80
C GLY A 114 -9.69 -8.95 3.90
N PRO A 115 -10.93 -9.34 4.24
CA PRO A 115 -11.68 -8.67 5.30
C PRO A 115 -10.94 -8.72 6.62
N ARG A 116 -11.16 -7.71 7.46
CA ARG A 116 -10.69 -7.74 8.85
C ARG A 116 -11.32 -8.97 9.55
N PRO A 117 -10.53 -9.82 10.22
CA PRO A 117 -11.05 -11.01 10.89
C PRO A 117 -12.04 -10.62 11.99
N GLU A 118 -13.11 -11.39 12.16
CA GLU A 118 -14.12 -11.14 13.21
C GLU A 118 -13.50 -11.10 14.61
N ALA A 119 -12.53 -11.99 14.89
CA ALA A 119 -11.77 -12.03 16.14
C ALA A 119 -11.00 -10.74 16.45
N ALA A 120 -10.83 -9.83 15.48
CA ALA A 120 -10.20 -8.54 15.70
C ALA A 120 -11.12 -7.52 16.40
N ALA A 121 -12.39 -7.86 16.67
CA ALA A 121 -13.27 -7.09 17.54
C ALA A 121 -12.75 -7.05 18.98
N ASP A 122 -12.13 -8.14 19.44
CA ASP A 122 -11.55 -8.29 20.78
C ASP A 122 -10.03 -8.02 20.80
N MET A 123 -9.50 -7.39 19.75
CA MET A 123 -8.06 -7.10 19.66
C MET A 123 -7.63 -6.16 20.80
N PRO A 124 -6.55 -6.49 21.55
CA PRO A 124 -6.04 -5.60 22.59
C PRO A 124 -5.67 -4.23 22.05
N ALA A 125 -6.01 -3.18 22.79
CA ALA A 125 -5.59 -1.81 22.50
C ALA A 125 -4.09 -1.61 22.83
N ALA A 126 -3.22 -2.19 22.00
CA ALA A 126 -1.78 -2.14 22.13
C ALA A 126 -1.09 -1.91 20.79
N GLY A 127 0.14 -1.38 20.84
CA GLY A 127 0.97 -1.15 19.65
C GLY A 127 0.25 -0.32 18.59
N ASP A 128 0.16 -0.87 17.38
CA ASP A 128 -0.45 -0.24 16.21
C ASP A 128 -1.89 -0.70 15.93
N SER A 129 -2.56 -1.34 16.91
CA SER A 129 -3.97 -1.76 16.77
C SER A 129 -4.94 -0.63 16.40
N TYR A 130 -4.62 0.62 16.75
CA TYR A 130 -5.44 1.80 16.46
C TYR A 130 -5.67 2.06 14.97
N CYS A 131 -4.76 1.62 14.09
CA CYS A 131 -4.85 1.81 12.65
C CYS A 131 -5.08 0.50 11.88
N TYR A 132 -5.46 -0.59 12.57
CA TYR A 132 -5.74 -1.88 11.94
C TYR A 132 -7.02 -1.86 11.10
N TRP A 133 -6.91 -2.16 9.81
CA TRP A 133 -7.99 -1.94 8.83
C TRP A 133 -8.50 -3.22 8.15
N LYS A 134 -7.61 -4.12 7.75
CA LYS A 134 -7.90 -5.33 6.97
C LYS A 134 -7.01 -6.49 7.41
N ALA A 135 -7.20 -7.70 6.87
CA ALA A 135 -6.55 -8.95 7.31
C ALA A 135 -5.07 -8.78 7.73
N ASP A 136 -4.22 -8.23 6.86
CA ASP A 136 -2.83 -7.88 7.19
C ASP A 136 -2.52 -6.45 6.72
N LYS A 137 -3.30 -5.46 7.15
CA LYS A 137 -3.16 -4.07 6.68
C LYS A 137 -3.49 -3.06 7.76
N TRP A 138 -2.57 -2.12 7.95
CA TRP A 138 -2.68 -0.97 8.84
C TRP A 138 -2.64 0.30 8.03
N VAL A 139 -3.53 1.26 8.30
CA VAL A 139 -3.74 2.44 7.45
C VAL A 139 -3.81 3.71 8.29
N LEU A 140 -2.94 4.67 7.96
CA LEU A 140 -3.02 6.05 8.41
C LEU A 140 -3.65 6.89 7.29
N CYS A 141 -4.66 7.67 7.62
CA CYS A 141 -5.38 8.52 6.69
C CYS A 141 -5.00 9.98 6.91
N HIS A 142 -4.98 10.75 5.82
CA HIS A 142 -5.11 12.20 5.88
C HIS A 142 -6.57 12.55 6.13
N ALA A 143 -6.83 13.64 6.88
CA ALA A 143 -8.20 14.06 7.24
C ALA A 143 -9.10 14.27 6.00
N ASP A 144 -8.54 14.82 4.92
CA ASP A 144 -9.24 15.07 3.65
C ASP A 144 -9.42 13.82 2.76
N SER A 145 -8.96 12.64 3.19
CA SER A 145 -9.07 11.43 2.37
C SER A 145 -10.50 10.85 2.41
N PRO A 146 -10.99 10.25 1.31
CA PRO A 146 -12.24 9.51 1.33
C PRO A 146 -12.26 8.40 2.40
N LYS A 147 -11.11 7.76 2.63
CA LYS A 147 -10.99 6.68 3.62
C LYS A 147 -11.13 7.16 5.07
N ALA A 148 -10.75 8.40 5.38
CA ALA A 148 -11.04 8.97 6.69
C ALA A 148 -12.55 9.08 6.93
N ALA A 149 -13.32 9.45 5.91
CA ALA A 149 -14.79 9.49 5.99
C ALA A 149 -15.43 8.10 6.17
N GLU A 150 -14.72 7.02 5.79
CA GLU A 150 -15.11 5.62 6.03
C GLU A 150 -14.75 5.12 7.43
N GLY A 151 -14.19 5.97 8.30
CA GLY A 151 -13.75 5.61 9.65
C GLY A 151 -12.29 5.14 9.72
N GLY A 152 -11.49 5.39 8.69
CA GLY A 152 -10.04 5.19 8.73
C GLY A 152 -9.37 6.08 9.78
N TYR A 153 -8.34 5.56 10.45
CA TYR A 153 -7.64 6.31 11.50
C TYR A 153 -6.90 7.52 10.90
N VAL A 154 -7.23 8.73 11.37
CA VAL A 154 -6.59 9.97 10.92
C VAL A 154 -5.27 10.16 11.66
N GLY A 155 -4.17 9.86 10.96
CA GLY A 155 -2.81 9.90 11.50
C GLY A 155 -1.80 10.66 10.64
N LEU A 156 -2.15 11.05 9.41
CA LEU A 156 -1.26 11.87 8.57
C LEU A 156 -1.48 13.35 8.88
N ILE A 157 -0.39 14.04 9.26
CA ILE A 157 -0.40 15.44 9.67
C ILE A 157 0.36 16.28 8.64
N GLY A 158 -0.21 17.40 8.23
CA GLY A 158 0.39 18.31 7.25
C GLY A 158 -0.46 18.40 5.98
N LYS A 159 0.20 18.43 4.82
CA LYS A 159 -0.48 18.60 3.52
C LYS A 159 -0.87 17.23 2.96
N ASN A 160 -2.08 17.10 2.43
CA ASN A 160 -2.41 16.01 1.51
C ASN A 160 -1.66 16.24 0.19
N LEU A 161 -0.43 15.72 0.11
CA LEU A 161 0.47 15.94 -1.03
C LEU A 161 -0.22 15.56 -2.34
N ASP A 162 0.00 16.37 -3.37
CA ASP A 162 -0.53 16.15 -4.72
C ASP A 162 0.61 16.28 -5.73
N ILE A 163 1.00 15.16 -6.35
CA ILE A 163 2.14 15.10 -7.29
C ILE A 163 1.95 16.00 -8.53
N ALA A 164 0.74 16.53 -8.75
CA ALA A 164 0.47 17.49 -9.82
C ALA A 164 0.92 18.92 -9.46
N CYS A 165 1.10 19.25 -8.18
CA CYS A 165 1.47 20.61 -7.75
C CYS A 165 2.50 20.70 -6.60
N ASP A 166 2.96 19.58 -6.05
CA ASP A 166 4.03 19.48 -5.04
C ASP A 166 5.30 18.83 -5.60
#